data_AF-A0A1H5Z6Y7-F1
#
_entry.id   AF-A0A1H5Z6Y7-F1
#
_cell.length_a   1.000
_cell.length_b   1.000
_cell.length_c   1.000
_cell.angle_alpha   90.00
_cell.angle_beta   90.00
_cell.angle_gamma   90.00
#
_symmetry.space_group_name_H-M   'P 1'
#
loop_
_entity.id
_entity.type
_entity.pdbx_description
1 polymer ?
#
loop_
_entity_poly.entity_id
_entity_poly.type
_entity_poly.pdbx_seq_one_letter_code
_entity_poly.pdbx_strand_id
1 'polypeptide(L)'
;MNQAETTLKIAAEEIKEVLRKHNLAAAVALHSPGHGEYFVHLNPTYSCAYMYQDNEVRFYSKAADYKTPTEQLEKQADTANMLKLLTETTAFNFGCLDFLSKEFDELTGAEHY
;
A
#
# COMPACT_ATOMS: atom_id res chain seq x y z
N MET A 1 -20.99 0.97 -11.98
CA MET A 1 -20.32 1.45 -10.75
C MET A 1 -21.36 2.12 -9.90
N ASN A 2 -21.55 1.67 -8.65
CA ASN A 2 -22.42 2.42 -7.73
C ASN A 2 -21.70 3.69 -7.25
N GLN A 3 -22.43 4.60 -6.60
CA GLN A 3 -21.88 5.89 -6.15
C GLN A 3 -20.73 5.73 -5.14
N ALA A 4 -20.81 4.75 -4.23
CA ALA A 4 -19.79 4.50 -3.20
C ALA A 4 -18.49 3.95 -3.80
N GLU A 5 -18.59 2.99 -4.73
CA GLU A 5 -17.45 2.46 -5.52
C GLU A 5 -16.76 3.57 -6.31
N THR A 6 -17.54 4.53 -6.81
CA THR A 6 -17.02 5.71 -7.51
C THR A 6 -16.26 6.63 -6.56
N THR A 7 -16.79 6.88 -5.35
CA THR A 7 -16.12 7.71 -4.34
C THR A 7 -14.80 7.11 -3.86
N LEU A 8 -14.76 5.81 -3.57
CA LEU A 8 -13.54 5.14 -3.10
C LEU A 8 -12.42 5.19 -4.15
N LYS A 9 -12.75 4.96 -5.42
CA LYS A 9 -11.79 5.05 -6.53
C LYS A 9 -11.26 6.47 -6.73
N ILE A 10 -12.13 7.49 -6.63
CA ILE A 10 -11.72 8.90 -6.71
C ILE A 10 -10.73 9.21 -5.56
N ALA A 11 -11.09 8.86 -4.32
CA ALA A 11 -10.24 9.09 -3.16
C ALA A 11 -8.90 8.34 -3.27
N ALA A 12 -8.92 7.10 -3.78
CA ALA A 12 -7.70 6.32 -4.01
C ALA A 12 -6.75 7.03 -4.99
N GLU A 13 -7.26 7.55 -6.11
CA GLU A 13 -6.42 8.30 -7.07
C GLU A 13 -5.91 9.62 -6.49
N GLU A 14 -6.72 10.35 -5.73
CA GLU A 14 -6.27 11.57 -5.02
C GLU A 14 -5.15 11.28 -4.02
N ILE A 15 -5.27 10.19 -3.25
CA ILE A 15 -4.21 9.76 -2.32
C ILE A 15 -2.95 9.34 -3.10
N LYS A 16 -3.10 8.58 -4.19
CA LYS A 16 -1.95 8.22 -5.05
C LYS A 16 -1.22 9.45 -5.57
N GLU A 17 -1.92 10.53 -5.93
CA GLU A 17 -1.29 11.80 -6.32
C GLU A 17 -0.49 12.44 -5.18
N VAL A 18 -1.00 12.43 -3.95
CA VAL A 18 -0.25 12.90 -2.76
C VAL A 18 1.02 12.06 -2.56
N LEU A 19 0.92 10.73 -2.65
CA LEU A 19 2.06 9.82 -2.49
C LEU A 19 3.12 10.07 -3.57
N ARG A 20 2.72 10.22 -4.83
CA ARG A 20 3.61 10.59 -5.95
C ARG A 20 4.30 11.92 -5.68
N LYS A 21 3.54 12.95 -5.30
CA LYS A 21 4.04 14.31 -5.03
C LYS A 21 5.10 14.33 -3.93
N HIS A 22 4.91 13.53 -2.89
CA HIS A 22 5.80 13.51 -1.72
C HIS A 22 6.83 12.39 -1.75
N ASN A 23 6.91 11.62 -2.83
CA ASN A 23 7.84 10.51 -3.00
C ASN A 23 7.71 9.44 -1.91
N LEU A 24 6.47 9.05 -1.59
CA LEU A 24 6.15 8.14 -0.48
C LEU A 24 5.65 6.79 -0.99
N ALA A 25 5.97 5.72 -0.27
CA ALA A 25 5.32 4.42 -0.44
C ALA A 25 4.25 4.21 0.63
N ALA A 26 3.20 3.46 0.30
CA ALA A 26 2.09 3.21 1.22
C ALA A 26 1.34 1.91 0.90
N ALA A 27 0.71 1.33 1.92
CA ALA A 27 -0.40 0.40 1.79
C ALA A 27 -1.64 1.08 2.38
N VAL A 28 -2.70 1.21 1.61
CA VAL A 28 -3.89 2.00 1.97
C VAL A 28 -5.13 1.14 1.83
N ALA A 29 -5.99 1.18 2.85
CA ALA A 29 -7.33 0.60 2.83
C ALA A 29 -8.36 1.71 3.06
N LEU A 30 -9.37 1.76 2.21
CA LEU A 30 -10.47 2.70 2.26
C LEU A 30 -11.78 1.93 2.42
N HIS A 31 -12.71 2.48 3.20
CA HIS A 31 -14.02 1.89 3.43
C HIS A 31 -15.12 2.92 3.19
N SER A 32 -16.21 2.45 2.60
CA SER A 32 -17.52 3.09 2.60
C SER A 32 -18.57 2.01 2.88
N PRO A 33 -19.79 2.35 3.32
CA PRO A 33 -20.80 1.34 3.64
C PRO A 33 -20.97 0.28 2.53
N GLY A 34 -20.66 -0.98 2.87
CA GLY A 34 -20.74 -2.14 1.99
C GLY A 34 -19.66 -2.27 0.91
N HIS A 35 -18.64 -1.39 0.87
CA HIS A 35 -17.55 -1.44 -0.10
C HIS A 35 -16.21 -1.13 0.55
N GLY A 36 -15.19 -1.93 0.20
CA GLY A 36 -13.80 -1.65 0.51
C GLY A 36 -12.99 -1.44 -0.76
N GLU A 37 -11.95 -0.62 -0.68
CA GLU A 37 -10.94 -0.45 -1.72
C GLU A 37 -9.57 -0.53 -1.05
N TYR A 38 -8.60 -1.22 -1.66
CA TYR A 38 -7.24 -1.23 -1.16
C TYR A 38 -6.26 -1.06 -2.30
N PHE A 39 -5.11 -0.45 -2.02
CA PHE A 39 -4.01 -0.42 -2.97
C PHE A 39 -2.67 -0.33 -2.25
N VAL A 40 -1.61 -0.73 -2.96
CA VAL A 40 -0.23 -0.55 -2.53
C VAL A 40 0.48 0.34 -3.54
N HIS A 41 1.16 1.37 -3.06
CA HIS A 41 1.97 2.27 -3.85
C HIS A 41 3.45 2.03 -3.52
N LEU A 42 4.21 1.46 -4.45
CA LEU A 42 5.62 1.10 -4.27
C LEU A 42 6.56 1.83 -5.25
N ASN A 43 6.13 2.95 -5.83
CA ASN A 43 6.87 3.62 -6.90
C ASN A 43 7.58 4.92 -6.45
N PRO A 44 8.14 5.07 -5.22
CA PRO A 44 8.95 6.22 -4.92
C PRO A 44 10.30 6.12 -5.65
N THR A 45 10.89 7.26 -5.98
CA THR A 45 12.13 7.39 -6.74
C THR A 45 13.34 6.81 -6.05
N TYR A 46 13.30 6.54 -4.73
CA TYR A 46 14.38 5.86 -4.01
C TYR A 46 14.29 4.33 -4.15
N SER A 47 13.12 3.78 -4.49
CA SER A 47 12.94 2.34 -4.58
C SER A 47 13.38 1.80 -5.94
N CYS A 48 13.74 0.52 -5.96
CA CYS A 48 13.88 -0.30 -7.15
C CYS A 48 12.66 -1.21 -7.39
N ALA A 49 11.66 -1.18 -6.50
CA ALA A 49 10.36 -1.79 -6.73
C ALA A 49 9.52 -0.92 -7.67
N TYR A 50 8.68 -1.56 -8.48
CA TYR A 50 7.77 -0.88 -9.37
C TYR A 50 6.48 -1.68 -9.54
N MET A 51 5.35 -1.02 -9.30
CA MET A 51 4.01 -1.54 -9.57
C MET A 51 3.67 -1.37 -11.05
N TYR A 52 3.36 -2.49 -11.70
CA TYR A 52 2.84 -2.61 -13.06
C TYR A 52 1.36 -2.92 -13.02
N GLN A 53 0.55 -2.13 -13.75
CA GLN A 53 -0.90 -2.34 -13.91
C GLN A 53 -1.61 -2.61 -12.57
N ASP A 54 -1.16 -1.92 -11.51
CA ASP A 54 -1.64 -2.01 -10.12
C ASP A 54 -1.56 -3.40 -9.43
N ASN A 55 -1.14 -4.47 -10.13
CA ASN A 55 -1.21 -5.84 -9.62
C ASN A 55 0.10 -6.64 -9.72
N GLU A 56 1.09 -6.19 -10.50
CA GLU A 56 2.35 -6.90 -10.66
C GLU A 56 3.51 -6.07 -10.10
N VAL A 57 4.30 -6.65 -9.19
CA VAL A 57 5.52 -6.01 -8.68
C VAL A 57 6.71 -6.49 -9.49
N ARG A 58 7.54 -5.55 -9.96
CA ARG A 58 8.87 -5.82 -10.52
C ARG A 58 9.96 -5.14 -9.73
N PHE A 59 11.16 -5.72 -9.78
CA PHE A 59 12.36 -5.18 -9.15
C PHE A 59 13.43 -4.90 -10.21
N TYR A 60 13.79 -3.65 -10.38
CA TYR A 60 14.90 -3.21 -11.23
C TYR A 60 16.19 -3.28 -10.45
N SER A 61 16.81 -4.44 -10.38
CA SER A 61 17.92 -4.68 -9.45
C SER A 61 19.18 -5.21 -10.14
N LYS A 62 19.25 -5.16 -11.47
CA LYS A 62 20.41 -5.62 -12.25
C LYS A 62 21.41 -4.49 -12.40
N ALA A 63 22.70 -4.81 -12.52
CA ALA A 63 23.76 -3.80 -12.70
C ALA A 63 23.51 -2.89 -13.93
N ALA A 64 22.90 -3.41 -14.99
CA ALA A 64 22.53 -2.63 -16.18
C ALA A 64 21.45 -1.57 -15.94
N ASP A 65 20.71 -1.65 -14.83
CA ASP A 65 19.67 -0.68 -14.46
C ASP A 65 20.27 0.57 -13.76
N TYR A 66 21.57 0.57 -13.46
CA TYR A 66 22.24 1.58 -12.63
C TYR A 66 23.52 2.14 -13.25
N LYS A 67 23.86 3.38 -12.87
CA LYS A 67 25.12 4.01 -13.33
C LYS A 67 26.32 3.50 -12.54
N THR A 68 26.11 3.17 -11.28
CA THR A 68 27.17 2.74 -10.37
C THR A 68 26.71 1.59 -9.46
N PRO A 69 27.63 0.72 -9.01
CA PRO A 69 27.31 -0.30 -8.00
C PRO A 69 26.81 0.30 -6.68
N THR A 70 27.30 1.49 -6.30
CA THR A 70 26.86 2.17 -5.07
C THR A 70 25.39 2.56 -5.13
N GLU A 71 24.96 3.20 -6.22
CA GLU A 71 23.55 3.57 -6.44
C GLU A 71 22.63 2.34 -6.41
N GLN A 72 23.07 1.23 -7.01
CA GLN A 72 22.35 -0.04 -6.98
C GLN A 72 22.15 -0.53 -5.54
N LEU A 73 23.21 -0.55 -4.74
CA LEU A 73 23.16 -1.02 -3.35
C LEU A 73 22.31 -0.12 -2.46
N GLU A 74 22.40 1.20 -2.62
CA GLU A 74 21.57 2.17 -1.89
C GLU A 74 20.08 1.93 -2.17
N LYS A 75 19.69 1.84 -3.44
CA LYS A 75 18.29 1.60 -3.83
C LYS A 75 17.77 0.24 -3.40
N GLN A 76 18.62 -0.80 -3.43
CA GLN A 76 18.28 -2.12 -2.88
C GLN A 76 18.01 -2.04 -1.38
N ALA A 77 18.88 -1.35 -0.62
CA ALA A 77 18.74 -1.18 0.81
C ALA A 77 17.47 -0.38 1.16
N ASP A 78 17.24 0.74 0.48
CA ASP A 78 16.04 1.57 0.69
C ASP A 78 14.76 0.80 0.36
N THR A 79 14.77 -0.01 -0.71
CA THR A 79 13.63 -0.87 -1.06
C THR A 79 13.39 -1.95 -0.02
N ALA A 80 14.44 -2.61 0.47
CA ALA A 80 14.31 -3.62 1.51
C ALA A 80 13.74 -3.02 2.81
N ASN A 81 14.24 -1.84 3.21
CA ASN A 81 13.75 -1.11 4.37
C ASN A 81 12.29 -0.68 4.21
N MET A 82 11.94 -0.13 3.05
CA MET A 82 10.58 0.27 2.72
C MET A 82 9.61 -0.91 2.85
N LEU A 83 9.92 -2.05 2.22
CA LEU A 83 9.05 -3.24 2.28
C LEU A 83 8.93 -3.79 3.70
N LYS A 84 10.03 -3.80 4.46
CA LYS A 84 10.04 -4.23 5.85
C LYS A 84 9.13 -3.37 6.72
N LEU A 85 9.29 -2.05 6.66
CA LEU A 85 8.50 -1.08 7.45
C LEU A 85 7.02 -1.07 7.03
N LEU A 86 6.72 -1.15 5.73
CA LEU A 86 5.35 -1.28 5.25
C LEU A 86 4.69 -2.57 5.76
N THR A 87 5.41 -3.69 5.76
CA THR A 87 4.90 -4.96 6.29
C THR A 87 4.58 -4.86 7.78
N GLU A 88 5.50 -4.30 8.57
CA GLU A 88 5.32 -4.17 10.02
C GLU A 88 4.15 -3.25 10.39
N THR A 89 4.06 -2.08 9.74
CA THR A 89 2.96 -1.14 9.99
C THR A 89 1.61 -1.68 9.50
N THR A 90 1.59 -2.39 8.37
CA THR A 90 0.36 -3.05 7.88
C THR A 90 -0.08 -4.18 8.79
N ALA A 91 0.85 -5.00 9.30
CA ALA A 91 0.53 -6.07 10.24
C ALA A 91 -0.03 -5.53 11.55
N PHE A 92 0.53 -4.43 12.06
CA PHE A 92 -0.01 -3.73 13.22
C PHE A 92 -1.46 -3.26 12.97
N ASN A 93 -1.70 -2.60 11.83
CA ASN A 93 -3.03 -2.14 11.45
C ASN A 93 -4.04 -3.32 11.39
N PHE A 94 -3.66 -4.43 10.76
CA PHE A 94 -4.49 -5.64 10.72
C PHE A 94 -4.80 -6.15 12.12
N GLY A 95 -3.80 -6.31 12.98
CA GLY A 95 -4.01 -6.83 14.34
C GLY A 95 -4.95 -5.95 15.17
N CYS A 96 -4.82 -4.63 15.08
CA CYS A 96 -5.73 -3.70 15.75
C CYS A 96 -7.16 -3.81 15.21
N LEU A 97 -7.34 -3.86 13.90
CA LEU A 97 -8.67 -3.95 13.28
C LEU A 97 -9.35 -5.30 13.55
N ASP A 98 -8.61 -6.41 13.50
CA ASP A 98 -9.11 -7.75 13.82
C ASP A 98 -9.60 -7.83 15.27
N PHE A 99 -8.83 -7.29 16.21
CA PHE A 99 -9.24 -7.20 17.61
C PHE A 99 -10.52 -6.39 17.78
N LEU A 100 -10.57 -5.17 17.24
CA LEU A 100 -11.74 -4.30 17.35
C LEU A 100 -12.98 -4.89 16.67
N SER A 101 -12.82 -5.57 15.53
CA SER A 101 -13.92 -6.24 14.84
C SER A 101 -14.53 -7.33 15.71
N LYS A 102 -13.70 -8.17 16.33
CA LYS A 102 -14.16 -9.24 17.23
C LYS A 102 -14.86 -8.68 18.46
N GLU A 103 -14.29 -7.66 19.10
CA GLU A 103 -14.94 -7.00 20.24
C GLU A 103 -16.30 -6.43 19.85
N PHE A 104 -16.40 -5.78 18.68
CA PHE A 104 -17.67 -5.24 18.21
C PHE A 104 -18.70 -6.35 17.96
N ASP A 105 -18.31 -7.45 17.32
CA ASP A 105 -19.18 -8.59 17.04
C ASP A 105 -19.69 -9.24 18.33
N GLU A 106 -18.81 -9.46 19.30
CA GLU A 106 -19.17 -10.01 20.62
C GLU A 106 -20.15 -9.10 21.37
N LEU A 107 -19.97 -7.78 21.30
CA LEU A 107 -20.82 -6.81 21.99
C LEU A 107 -22.19 -6.62 21.33
N THR A 108 -22.27 -6.72 20.01
CA THR A 108 -23.46 -6.35 19.23
C THR A 108 -24.22 -7.53 18.64
N GLY A 109 -23.58 -8.70 18.56
CA GLY A 109 -24.09 -9.83 17.78
C GLY A 109 -24.15 -9.53 16.28
N ALA A 110 -23.23 -8.71 15.77
CA ALA A 110 -23.19 -8.34 14.36
C ALA A 110 -22.95 -9.55 13.44
N GLU A 111 -23.64 -9.56 12.31
CA GLU A 111 -23.40 -10.48 11.20
C GLU A 111 -22.85 -9.69 10.02
N HIS A 112 -21.78 -10.19 9.40
CA HIS A 112 -21.16 -9.58 8.22
C HIS A 112 -21.66 -10.28 6.95
N TYR A 113 -22.08 -9.51 5.94
CA TYR A 113 -22.63 -10.00 4.67
C TYR A 113 -21.85 -9.45 3.47
#